data_AF-A0A165Z8K7-F1
#
_entry.id   AF-A0A165Z8K7-F1
#
_cell.length_a   1.000
_cell.length_b   1.000
_cell.length_c   1.000
_cell.angle_alpha   90.00
_cell.angle_beta   90.00
_cell.angle_gamma   90.00
#
_symmetry.space_group_name_H-M   'P 1'
#
loop_
_entity.id
_entity.type
_entity.pdbx_description
1 polymer ?
#
loop_
_entity_poly.entity_id
_entity_poly.type
_entity_poly.pdbx_seq_one_letter_code
_entity_poly.pdbx_strand_id
1 'polypeptide(L)'
;MQDPRAELPTIISILTSTSSPSLQRATLRRFYTADAAFAHPLCRVAPGPCSRERILGVYQWYRVLCPVVKAEVVEVSWDQHPGGHPKGDVHGAEIVGEGNGNGSTSAGGEGNTVYVQVVQWCKLRISPFAAAPARLTVRLTLREGGGLYYIAAQEDFYHPADLAALLIPPITPLITLALSAAGVVSNVGARVAALAGVWAVGTKSESGGEHMLDAQ
;
A
#
# COMPACT_ATOMS: atom_id res chain seq x y z
N MET A 1 -12.60 -13.86 0.62
CA MET A 1 -12.44 -13.57 2.06
C MET A 1 -13.78 -13.13 2.57
N GLN A 2 -14.20 -13.68 3.69
CA GLN A 2 -15.36 -13.24 4.45
C GLN A 2 -14.96 -12.14 5.43
N ASP A 3 -13.82 -12.30 6.10
CA ASP A 3 -13.22 -11.30 6.98
C ASP A 3 -11.78 -11.00 6.53
N PRO A 4 -11.57 -9.98 5.68
CA PRO A 4 -10.24 -9.61 5.24
C PRO A 4 -9.28 -9.24 6.38
N ARG A 5 -9.75 -8.67 7.51
CA ARG A 5 -8.84 -8.31 8.61
C ARG A 5 -8.23 -9.56 9.24
N ALA A 6 -9.03 -10.60 9.44
CA ALA A 6 -8.58 -11.86 10.02
C ALA A 6 -7.80 -12.73 9.03
N GLU A 7 -8.19 -12.75 7.74
CA GLU A 7 -7.65 -13.68 6.74
C GLU A 7 -6.37 -13.17 6.04
N LEU A 8 -6.24 -11.86 5.81
CA LEU A 8 -5.12 -11.29 5.05
C LEU A 8 -3.73 -11.61 5.63
N PRO A 9 -3.50 -11.60 6.96
CA PRO A 9 -2.20 -11.96 7.51
C PRO A 9 -1.72 -13.34 7.06
N THR A 10 -2.62 -14.34 7.11
CA THR A 10 -2.33 -15.71 6.67
C THR A 10 -2.15 -15.78 5.16
N ILE A 11 -2.99 -15.09 4.39
CA ILE A 11 -2.90 -15.06 2.91
C ILE A 11 -1.54 -14.50 2.47
N ILE A 12 -1.16 -13.34 2.99
CA ILE A 12 0.12 -12.69 2.67
C ILE A 12 1.29 -13.59 3.08
N SER A 13 1.25 -14.15 4.30
CA SER A 13 2.27 -15.08 4.77
C SER A 13 2.44 -16.28 3.85
N ILE A 14 1.35 -16.90 3.40
CA ILE A 14 1.40 -18.01 2.44
C ILE A 14 2.00 -17.56 1.11
N LEU A 15 1.52 -16.44 0.54
CA LEU A 15 1.98 -15.94 -0.75
C LEU A 15 3.48 -15.63 -0.75
N THR A 16 4.03 -15.11 0.34
CA THR A 16 5.43 -14.67 0.41
C THR A 16 6.39 -15.73 0.93
N SER A 17 5.95 -16.59 1.85
CA SER A 17 6.84 -17.43 2.66
C SER A 17 6.67 -18.93 2.47
N THR A 18 5.60 -19.41 1.83
CA THR A 18 5.40 -20.86 1.64
C THR A 18 6.51 -21.48 0.78
N SER A 19 6.92 -22.70 1.11
CA SER A 19 7.80 -23.53 0.26
C SER A 19 7.02 -24.36 -0.76
N SER A 20 5.68 -24.41 -0.68
CA SER A 20 4.83 -25.22 -1.56
C SER A 20 4.31 -24.40 -2.75
N PRO A 21 4.79 -24.65 -3.99
CA PRO A 21 4.34 -23.91 -5.17
C PRO A 21 2.85 -24.12 -5.47
N SER A 22 2.31 -25.31 -5.14
CA SER A 22 0.90 -25.62 -5.31
C SER A 22 0.03 -24.85 -4.32
N LEU A 23 0.45 -24.74 -3.05
CA LEU A 23 -0.26 -23.93 -2.05
C LEU A 23 -0.22 -22.44 -2.41
N GLN A 24 0.93 -21.92 -2.84
CA GLN A 24 1.06 -20.53 -3.31
C GLN A 24 0.09 -20.25 -4.47
N ARG A 25 0.09 -21.13 -5.49
CA ARG A 25 -0.80 -21.05 -6.65
C ARG A 25 -2.29 -21.11 -6.26
N ALA A 26 -2.66 -22.07 -5.41
CA ALA A 26 -4.04 -22.25 -4.97
C ALA A 26 -4.53 -21.03 -4.20
N THR A 27 -3.71 -20.50 -3.29
CA THR A 27 -4.01 -19.29 -2.50
C THR A 27 -4.22 -18.09 -3.41
N LEU A 28 -3.30 -17.84 -4.34
CA LEU A 28 -3.43 -16.72 -5.28
C LEU A 28 -4.69 -16.85 -6.14
N ARG A 29 -4.95 -18.03 -6.73
CA ARG A 29 -6.15 -18.27 -7.53
C ARG A 29 -7.45 -18.14 -6.74
N ARG A 30 -7.42 -18.47 -5.44
CA ARG A 30 -8.58 -18.38 -4.55
C ARG A 30 -8.93 -16.93 -4.20
N PHE A 31 -7.92 -16.11 -3.96
CA PHE A 31 -8.13 -14.79 -3.35
C PHE A 31 -7.95 -13.62 -4.32
N TYR A 32 -7.32 -13.80 -5.48
CA TYR A 32 -7.22 -12.75 -6.51
C TYR A 32 -8.30 -12.87 -7.59
N THR A 33 -8.80 -11.73 -8.07
CA THR A 33 -9.63 -11.69 -9.28
C THR A 33 -8.82 -12.12 -10.50
N ALA A 34 -9.49 -12.67 -11.52
CA ALA A 34 -8.81 -13.17 -12.73
C ALA A 34 -8.08 -12.06 -13.50
N ASP A 35 -8.56 -10.83 -13.37
CA ASP A 35 -8.09 -9.60 -14.01
C ASP A 35 -7.28 -8.70 -13.07
N ALA A 36 -6.76 -9.23 -11.94
CA ALA A 36 -6.11 -8.42 -10.92
C ALA A 36 -4.88 -7.64 -11.42
N ALA A 37 -4.60 -6.49 -10.81
CA ALA A 37 -3.41 -5.68 -11.04
C ALA A 37 -2.36 -5.88 -9.94
N PHE A 38 -1.09 -5.62 -10.27
CA PHE A 38 0.01 -5.67 -9.32
C PHE A 38 1.02 -4.57 -9.60
N ALA A 39 1.47 -3.85 -8.57
CA ALA A 39 2.56 -2.90 -8.65
C ALA A 39 3.54 -3.10 -7.49
N HIS A 40 4.81 -3.20 -7.82
CA HIS A 40 5.92 -3.28 -6.87
C HIS A 40 7.02 -2.33 -7.37
N PRO A 41 7.92 -1.81 -6.52
CA PRO A 41 8.95 -0.87 -6.98
C PRO A 41 9.84 -1.39 -8.12
N LEU A 42 9.88 -2.71 -8.33
CA LEU A 42 10.71 -3.36 -9.36
C LEU A 42 9.92 -3.89 -10.57
N CYS A 43 8.60 -4.01 -10.49
CA CYS A 43 7.80 -4.54 -11.61
C CYS A 43 6.32 -4.15 -11.51
N ARG A 44 5.60 -4.29 -12.63
CA ARG A 44 4.16 -4.01 -12.71
C ARG A 44 3.47 -5.05 -13.59
N VAL A 45 2.27 -5.45 -13.19
CA VAL A 45 1.33 -6.23 -14.00
C VAL A 45 0.05 -5.41 -14.14
N ALA A 46 -0.24 -4.96 -15.36
CA ALA A 46 -1.51 -4.29 -15.67
C ALA A 46 -2.69 -5.27 -15.57
N PRO A 47 -3.88 -4.82 -15.12
CA PRO A 47 -5.07 -5.65 -15.08
C PRO A 47 -5.48 -6.10 -16.49
N GLY A 48 -6.10 -7.28 -16.59
CA GLY A 48 -6.59 -7.82 -17.86
C GLY A 48 -6.51 -9.34 -17.95
N PRO A 49 -6.76 -9.93 -19.13
CA PRO A 49 -6.71 -11.37 -19.32
C PRO A 49 -5.37 -11.95 -18.86
N CYS A 50 -5.42 -13.07 -18.14
CA CYS A 50 -4.26 -13.78 -17.61
C CYS A 50 -3.35 -12.93 -16.68
N SER A 51 -3.80 -11.77 -16.18
CA SER A 51 -2.99 -10.95 -15.28
C SER A 51 -2.72 -11.65 -13.96
N ARG A 52 -3.71 -12.37 -13.41
CA ARG A 52 -3.54 -13.17 -12.19
C ARG A 52 -2.43 -14.23 -12.33
N GLU A 53 -2.34 -14.89 -13.47
CA GLU A 53 -1.29 -15.88 -13.76
C GLU A 53 0.09 -15.22 -13.91
N ARG A 54 0.15 -14.00 -14.46
CA ARG A 54 1.40 -13.21 -14.48
C ARG A 54 1.83 -12.78 -13.08
N ILE A 55 0.91 -12.38 -12.22
CA ILE A 55 1.18 -12.07 -10.80
C ILE A 55 1.72 -13.30 -10.07
N LEU A 56 1.14 -14.49 -10.31
CA LEU A 56 1.69 -15.74 -9.79
C LEU A 56 3.14 -15.96 -10.23
N GLY A 57 3.46 -15.66 -11.48
CA GLY A 57 4.84 -15.68 -11.99
C GLY A 57 5.78 -14.76 -11.20
N VAL A 58 5.31 -13.56 -10.80
CA VAL A 58 6.08 -12.63 -9.96
C VAL A 58 6.37 -13.26 -8.59
N TYR A 59 5.35 -13.77 -7.89
CA TYR A 59 5.54 -14.42 -6.58
C TYR A 59 6.48 -15.63 -6.65
N GLN A 60 6.37 -16.45 -7.70
CA GLN A 60 7.26 -17.58 -7.92
C GLN A 60 8.68 -17.13 -8.22
N TRP A 61 8.84 -16.10 -9.06
CA TRP A 61 10.15 -15.54 -9.36
C TRP A 61 10.81 -14.93 -8.13
N TYR A 62 10.05 -14.25 -7.26
CA TYR A 62 10.58 -13.71 -6.01
C TYR A 62 10.92 -14.83 -5.02
N ARG A 63 10.19 -15.94 -4.99
CA ARG A 63 10.59 -17.13 -4.23
C ARG A 63 11.88 -17.74 -4.75
N VAL A 64 12.08 -17.70 -6.07
CA VAL A 64 13.37 -18.02 -6.68
C VAL A 64 14.38 -17.00 -6.15
N LEU A 65 14.30 -15.70 -6.41
CA LEU A 65 15.31 -14.73 -5.96
C LEU A 65 15.60 -14.78 -4.44
N CYS A 66 14.58 -14.99 -3.63
CA CYS A 66 14.61 -15.06 -2.17
C CYS A 66 14.24 -16.47 -1.65
N PRO A 67 15.19 -17.43 -1.59
CA PRO A 67 14.92 -18.78 -1.10
C PRO A 67 14.61 -18.85 0.40
N VAL A 68 14.85 -17.79 1.16
CA VAL A 68 14.36 -17.65 2.54
C VAL A 68 13.64 -16.31 2.64
N VAL A 69 12.33 -16.38 2.87
CA VAL A 69 11.46 -15.22 3.09
C VAL A 69 10.67 -15.45 4.36
N LYS A 70 10.88 -14.60 5.35
CA LYS A 70 9.94 -14.44 6.45
C LYS A 70 9.15 -13.16 6.20
N ALA A 71 7.84 -13.21 6.34
CA ALA A 71 6.97 -12.04 6.35
C ALA A 71 6.17 -12.03 7.65
N GLU A 72 6.09 -10.86 8.26
CA GLU A 72 5.30 -10.61 9.46
C GLU A 72 4.33 -9.48 9.16
N VAL A 73 3.04 -9.74 9.31
CA VAL A 73 1.99 -8.72 9.17
C VAL A 73 1.80 -8.06 10.52
N VAL A 74 2.05 -6.74 10.56
CA VAL A 74 2.01 -5.93 11.78
C VAL A 74 0.59 -5.42 12.02
N GLU A 75 -0.08 -4.98 10.97
CA GLU A 75 -1.39 -4.33 11.07
C GLU A 75 -2.18 -4.49 9.76
N VAL A 76 -3.50 -4.59 9.89
CA VAL A 76 -4.45 -4.51 8.77
C VAL A 76 -5.45 -3.38 9.07
N SER A 77 -5.40 -2.31 8.29
CA SER A 77 -6.29 -1.15 8.45
C SER A 77 -7.10 -0.92 7.17
N TRP A 78 -8.32 -0.43 7.32
CA TRP A 78 -9.16 -0.05 6.19
C TRP A 78 -9.02 1.42 5.92
N ASP A 79 -9.12 1.79 4.66
CA ASP A 79 -9.28 3.20 4.30
C ASP A 79 -10.62 3.70 4.85
N GLN A 80 -10.57 4.70 5.74
CA GLN A 80 -11.74 5.32 6.34
C GLN A 80 -12.19 6.57 5.59
N HIS A 81 -11.77 6.76 4.33
CA HIS A 81 -12.16 7.92 3.56
C HIS A 81 -13.69 8.11 3.60
N PRO A 82 -14.24 9.31 3.89
CA PRO A 82 -15.67 9.52 4.12
C PRO A 82 -16.62 9.15 2.96
N GLY A 83 -16.10 8.71 1.81
CA GLY A 83 -16.87 8.12 0.70
C GLY A 83 -16.85 6.58 0.66
N GLY A 84 -16.10 5.91 1.53
CA GLY A 84 -15.90 4.47 1.60
C GLY A 84 -16.48 3.87 2.89
N HIS A 85 -17.78 4.04 3.10
CA HIS A 85 -18.47 3.20 4.08
C HIS A 85 -18.71 1.82 3.44
N PRO A 86 -18.49 0.69 4.15
CA PRO A 86 -19.13 -0.55 3.78
C PRO A 86 -20.63 -0.28 3.80
N LYS A 87 -21.30 -0.51 2.68
CA LYS A 87 -22.74 -0.39 2.58
C LYS A 87 -23.32 -1.41 3.57
N GLY A 88 -23.71 -0.91 4.74
CA GLY A 88 -24.26 -1.71 5.83
C GLY A 88 -25.48 -2.48 5.35
N ASP A 89 -25.52 -3.75 5.74
CA ASP A 89 -26.69 -4.58 6.01
C ASP A 89 -27.87 -4.43 5.03
N VAL A 90 -27.91 -5.34 4.07
CA VAL A 90 -29.09 -5.56 3.22
C VAL A 90 -30.22 -6.12 4.08
N HIS A 91 -31.11 -5.23 4.53
CA HIS A 91 -32.49 -5.57 4.84
C HIS A 91 -33.41 -4.78 3.91
N GLY A 92 -34.03 -5.52 2.98
CA GLY A 92 -35.32 -5.24 2.36
C GLY A 92 -35.52 -3.91 1.65
N ALA A 93 -35.40 -3.91 0.32
CA ALA A 93 -36.35 -3.22 -0.56
C ALA A 93 -36.16 -3.69 -2.01
N GLU A 94 -37.07 -4.55 -2.44
CA GLU A 94 -37.39 -4.78 -3.85
C GLU A 94 -38.07 -3.51 -4.41
N ILE A 95 -37.56 -2.94 -5.50
CA ILE A 95 -38.40 -2.25 -6.49
C ILE A 95 -37.77 -2.45 -7.88
N VAL A 96 -38.62 -2.93 -8.80
CA VAL A 96 -38.40 -3.18 -10.23
C VAL A 96 -38.09 -1.89 -11.00
N GLY A 97 -37.21 -1.98 -11.99
CA GLY A 97 -36.98 -0.92 -12.99
C GLY A 97 -36.11 -1.42 -14.15
N GLU A 98 -36.76 -1.84 -15.23
CA GLU A 98 -36.20 -2.29 -16.50
C GLU A 98 -35.71 -1.07 -17.34
N GLY A 99 -34.51 -1.14 -17.96
CA GLY A 99 -34.04 -0.06 -18.83
C GLY A 99 -32.60 -0.15 -19.35
N ASN A 100 -32.45 -0.85 -20.49
CA ASN A 100 -31.54 -0.67 -21.64
C ASN A 100 -30.07 -0.21 -21.47
N GLY A 101 -29.16 -0.95 -22.10
CA GLY A 101 -27.71 -0.81 -22.00
C GLY A 101 -27.05 0.28 -22.87
N ASN A 102 -25.96 0.84 -22.33
CA ASN A 102 -24.65 0.99 -22.98
C ASN A 102 -23.70 1.63 -21.97
N GLY A 103 -22.65 0.91 -21.54
CA GLY A 103 -21.71 1.40 -20.54
C GLY A 103 -20.38 0.66 -20.63
N SER A 104 -19.54 1.06 -21.57
CA SER A 104 -18.12 0.70 -21.59
C SER A 104 -17.36 1.49 -20.53
N THR A 105 -16.64 0.75 -19.68
CA THR A 105 -15.39 1.11 -19.01
C THR A 105 -15.45 1.95 -17.72
N SER A 106 -14.73 1.41 -16.74
CA SER A 106 -14.14 2.04 -15.55
C SER A 106 -15.07 2.69 -14.53
N ALA A 107 -15.49 1.87 -13.55
CA ALA A 107 -15.60 2.32 -12.18
C ALA A 107 -14.81 1.31 -11.32
N GLY A 108 -13.53 1.60 -11.06
CA GLY A 108 -12.84 0.99 -9.95
C GLY A 108 -13.63 1.37 -8.71
N GLY A 109 -14.27 0.40 -8.06
CA GLY A 109 -15.10 0.65 -6.88
C GLY A 109 -14.27 1.38 -5.82
N GLU A 110 -14.52 2.68 -5.69
CA GLU A 110 -14.03 3.49 -4.60
C GLU A 110 -14.76 3.01 -3.34
N GLY A 111 -14.07 2.28 -2.47
CA GLY A 111 -14.67 1.90 -1.20
C GLY A 111 -13.99 0.78 -0.42
N ASN A 112 -13.30 -0.16 -1.06
CA ASN A 112 -12.75 -1.33 -0.36
C ASN A 112 -11.22 -1.40 -0.42
N THR A 113 -10.56 -0.34 0.02
CA THR A 113 -9.08 -0.33 0.14
C THR A 113 -8.67 -0.78 1.54
N VAL A 114 -7.73 -1.72 1.59
CA VAL A 114 -7.10 -2.21 2.81
C VAL A 114 -5.60 -1.94 2.74
N TYR A 115 -5.03 -1.42 3.81
CA TYR A 115 -3.60 -1.29 3.99
C TYR A 115 -3.11 -2.37 4.94
N VAL A 116 -2.07 -3.08 4.51
CA VAL A 116 -1.41 -4.10 5.32
C VAL A 116 0.03 -3.69 5.54
N GLN A 117 0.39 -3.49 6.80
CA GLN A 117 1.78 -3.23 7.17
C GLN A 117 2.53 -4.56 7.31
N VAL A 118 3.64 -4.71 6.58
CA VAL A 118 4.41 -5.95 6.55
C VAL A 118 5.88 -5.65 6.80
N VAL A 119 6.54 -6.50 7.59
CA VAL A 119 8.00 -6.58 7.67
C VAL A 119 8.47 -7.84 6.98
N GLN A 120 9.40 -7.71 6.04
CA GLN A 120 9.95 -8.83 5.28
C GLN A 120 11.45 -8.96 5.49
N TRP A 121 11.90 -10.21 5.60
CA TRP A 121 13.30 -10.59 5.56
C TRP A 121 13.51 -11.49 4.35
N CYS A 122 13.96 -10.90 3.24
CA CYS A 122 14.39 -11.66 2.06
C CYS A 122 15.92 -11.83 2.10
N LYS A 123 16.38 -13.08 2.09
CA LYS A 123 17.77 -13.40 1.77
C LYS A 123 17.88 -13.63 0.26
N LEU A 124 18.44 -12.68 -0.49
CA LEU A 124 18.72 -12.89 -1.92
C LEU A 124 19.69 -14.09 -2.10
N ARG A 125 19.35 -14.98 -3.04
CA ARG A 125 20.12 -16.22 -3.34
C ARG A 125 21.59 -15.93 -3.63
N ILE A 126 21.86 -14.87 -4.40
CA ILE A 126 23.20 -14.52 -4.88
C ILE A 126 23.91 -13.49 -4.00
N SER A 127 23.21 -12.92 -3.01
CA SER A 127 23.80 -11.88 -2.15
C SER A 127 24.74 -12.51 -1.11
N PRO A 128 25.91 -11.92 -0.84
CA PRO A 128 26.78 -12.36 0.25
C PRO A 128 26.32 -11.86 1.63
N PHE A 129 25.35 -10.93 1.68
CA PHE A 129 24.92 -10.27 2.92
C PHE A 129 23.79 -11.02 3.61
N ALA A 130 23.73 -10.89 4.95
CA ALA A 130 22.58 -11.32 5.72
C ALA A 130 21.32 -10.54 5.31
N ALA A 131 20.14 -11.16 5.45
CA ALA A 131 18.89 -10.47 5.21
C ALA A 131 18.69 -9.37 6.28
N ALA A 132 18.33 -8.17 5.83
CA ALA A 132 17.91 -7.08 6.70
C ALA A 132 16.37 -6.98 6.70
N PRO A 133 15.75 -6.46 7.77
CA PRO A 133 14.32 -6.17 7.76
C PRO A 133 14.03 -5.06 6.74
N ALA A 134 13.08 -5.31 5.85
CA ALA A 134 12.51 -4.32 4.95
C ALA A 134 11.02 -4.14 5.29
N ARG A 135 10.63 -2.92 5.65
CA ARG A 135 9.23 -2.55 5.89
C ARG A 135 8.55 -2.16 4.59
N LEU A 136 7.31 -2.60 4.43
CA LEU A 136 6.45 -2.16 3.34
C LEU A 136 4.99 -1.98 3.80
N THR A 137 4.29 -1.12 3.09
CA THR A 137 2.83 -1.03 3.15
C THR A 137 2.25 -1.63 1.87
N VAL A 138 1.45 -2.67 2.02
CA VAL A 138 0.72 -3.29 0.91
C VAL A 138 -0.66 -2.67 0.86
N ARG A 139 -0.95 -1.92 -0.21
CA ARG A 139 -2.29 -1.41 -0.50
C ARG A 139 -3.03 -2.43 -1.35
N LEU A 140 -4.13 -2.96 -0.82
CA LEU A 140 -5.01 -3.90 -1.51
C LEU A 140 -6.31 -3.20 -1.87
N THR A 141 -6.68 -3.22 -3.14
CA THR A 141 -8.04 -2.88 -3.57
C THR A 141 -8.85 -4.16 -3.67
N LEU A 142 -9.93 -4.27 -2.90
CA LEU A 142 -10.78 -5.44 -2.87
C LEU A 142 -12.02 -5.24 -3.74
N ARG A 143 -12.43 -6.30 -4.44
CA ARG A 143 -13.68 -6.38 -5.21
C ARG A 143 -14.58 -7.41 -4.55
N GLU A 144 -15.83 -7.03 -4.33
CA GLU A 144 -16.85 -7.93 -3.79
C GLU A 144 -17.49 -8.75 -4.93
N GLY A 145 -17.77 -10.02 -4.66
CA GLY A 145 -18.52 -10.89 -5.55
C GLY A 145 -19.08 -12.09 -4.79
N GLY A 146 -20.38 -12.34 -4.90
CA GLY A 146 -21.04 -13.47 -4.23
C GLY A 146 -20.90 -13.44 -2.70
N GLY A 147 -20.88 -12.26 -2.09
CA GLY A 147 -20.68 -12.08 -0.64
C GLY A 147 -19.25 -12.32 -0.15
N LEU A 148 -18.28 -12.38 -1.05
CA LEU A 148 -16.86 -12.56 -0.74
C LEU A 148 -16.02 -11.42 -1.31
N TYR A 149 -14.96 -11.07 -0.59
CA TYR A 149 -13.93 -10.15 -1.05
C TYR A 149 -12.80 -10.88 -1.79
N TYR A 150 -12.36 -10.29 -2.91
CA TYR A 150 -11.22 -10.73 -3.72
C TYR A 150 -10.26 -9.56 -3.93
N ILE A 151 -8.96 -9.84 -3.98
CA ILE A 151 -7.92 -8.85 -4.29
C ILE A 151 -7.97 -8.56 -5.80
N ALA A 152 -8.34 -7.33 -6.15
CA ALA A 152 -8.40 -6.84 -7.52
C ALA A 152 -7.17 -6.00 -7.89
N ALA A 153 -6.50 -5.40 -6.92
CA ALA A 153 -5.20 -4.78 -7.11
C ALA A 153 -4.35 -4.92 -5.85
N GLN A 154 -3.06 -5.15 -6.03
CA GLN A 154 -2.05 -5.05 -4.98
C GLN A 154 -0.98 -4.03 -5.38
N GLU A 155 -0.66 -3.12 -4.49
CA GLU A 155 0.45 -2.16 -4.65
C GLU A 155 1.35 -2.19 -3.42
N ASP A 156 2.64 -2.41 -3.64
CA ASP A 156 3.63 -2.51 -2.56
C ASP A 156 4.44 -1.21 -2.48
N PHE A 157 4.36 -0.54 -1.33
CA PHE A 157 5.10 0.70 -1.06
C PHE A 157 6.25 0.43 -0.11
N TYR A 158 7.46 0.76 -0.55
CA TYR A 158 8.67 0.70 0.26
C TYR A 158 9.20 2.10 0.46
N HIS A 159 9.68 2.40 1.67
CA HIS A 159 10.58 3.52 1.83
C HIS A 159 11.90 3.20 1.08
N PRO A 160 12.60 4.19 0.48
CA PRO A 160 13.82 3.93 -0.29
C PRO A 160 14.89 3.16 0.49
N ALA A 161 15.04 3.44 1.78
CA ALA A 161 15.97 2.73 2.65
C ALA A 161 15.57 1.25 2.89
N ASP A 162 14.28 0.95 2.94
CA ASP A 162 13.76 -0.42 3.08
C ASP A 162 13.91 -1.21 1.78
N LEU A 163 13.71 -0.57 0.62
CA LEU A 163 14.01 -1.19 -0.68
C LEU A 163 15.51 -1.47 -0.83
N ALA A 164 16.36 -0.56 -0.37
CA ALA A 164 17.80 -0.77 -0.31
C ALA A 164 18.16 -1.92 0.65
N ALA A 165 17.53 -1.98 1.83
CA ALA A 165 17.71 -3.08 2.79
C ALA A 165 17.30 -4.44 2.19
N LEU A 166 16.26 -4.45 1.34
CA LEU A 166 15.82 -5.65 0.63
C LEU A 166 16.85 -6.12 -0.40
N LEU A 167 17.47 -5.22 -1.17
CA LEU A 167 18.32 -5.57 -2.32
C LEU A 167 19.81 -5.64 -1.97
N ILE A 168 20.33 -4.62 -1.29
CA ILE A 168 21.76 -4.41 -1.02
C ILE A 168 21.92 -3.77 0.38
N PRO A 169 21.76 -4.52 1.48
CA PRO A 169 21.77 -3.97 2.83
C PRO A 169 22.91 -2.99 3.17
N PRO A 170 24.16 -3.18 2.71
CA PRO A 170 25.25 -2.26 3.03
C PRO A 170 25.07 -0.82 2.54
N ILE A 171 24.21 -0.54 1.54
CA ILE A 171 24.00 0.83 1.03
C ILE A 171 22.95 1.60 1.83
N THR A 172 22.14 0.93 2.65
CA THR A 172 21.11 1.56 3.47
C THR A 172 21.60 2.77 4.28
N PRO A 173 22.73 2.75 5.00
CA PRO A 173 23.21 3.93 5.73
C PRO A 173 23.53 5.11 4.81
N LEU A 174 23.99 4.87 3.58
CA LEU A 174 24.26 5.93 2.61
C LEU A 174 22.96 6.57 2.11
N ILE A 175 21.93 5.76 1.84
CA ILE A 175 20.59 6.26 1.47
C ILE A 175 20.02 7.12 2.60
N THR A 176 20.09 6.66 3.85
CA THR A 176 19.61 7.41 5.01
C THR A 176 20.39 8.71 5.24
N LEU A 177 21.71 8.69 5.03
CA LEU A 177 22.54 9.90 5.10
C LEU A 177 22.15 10.91 4.02
N ALA A 178 21.96 10.45 2.79
CA ALA A 178 21.53 11.31 1.68
C ALA A 178 20.15 11.93 1.93
N LEU A 179 19.20 11.15 2.44
CA LEU A 179 17.87 11.65 2.81
C LEU A 179 17.96 12.69 3.95
N SER A 180 18.79 12.44 4.97
CA SER A 180 19.03 13.40 6.04
C SER A 180 19.65 14.70 5.52
N ALA A 181 20.65 14.61 4.63
CA ALA A 181 21.30 15.76 4.02
C ALA A 181 20.31 16.56 3.16
N ALA A 182 19.45 15.90 2.38
CA ALA A 182 18.39 16.55 1.62
C ALA A 182 17.42 17.32 2.53
N GLY A 183 17.10 16.77 3.71
CA GLY A 183 16.32 17.47 4.74
C GLY A 183 17.02 18.75 5.22
N VAL A 184 18.32 18.70 5.50
CA VAL A 184 19.11 19.88 5.90
C VAL A 184 19.12 20.94 4.80
N VAL A 185 19.42 20.55 3.56
CA VAL A 185 19.42 21.46 2.40
C VAL A 185 18.06 22.10 2.20
N SER A 186 16.98 21.33 2.34
CA SER A 186 15.61 21.84 2.22
C SER A 186 15.30 22.91 3.28
N ASN A 187 15.75 22.70 4.53
CA ASN A 187 15.57 23.68 5.60
C ASN A 187 16.40 24.95 5.40
N VAL A 188 17.65 24.83 4.92
CA VAL A 188 18.49 25.98 4.57
C VAL A 188 17.84 26.75 3.42
N GLY A 189 17.41 26.06 2.37
CA GLY A 189 16.72 26.64 1.23
C GLY A 189 15.44 27.38 1.63
N ALA A 190 14.62 26.78 2.50
CA ALA A 190 13.41 27.41 3.03
C ALA A 190 13.72 28.72 3.78
N ARG A 191 14.77 28.76 4.60
CA ARG A 191 15.20 29.99 5.31
C ARG A 191 15.69 31.06 4.34
N VAL A 192 16.48 30.69 3.34
CA VAL A 192 16.95 31.63 2.30
C VAL A 192 15.76 32.20 1.52
N ALA A 193 14.81 31.35 1.12
CA ALA A 193 13.59 31.77 0.43
C ALA A 193 12.71 32.69 1.28
N ALA A 194 12.59 32.42 2.59
CA ALA A 194 11.88 33.29 3.51
C ALA A 194 12.54 34.66 3.66
N LEU A 195 13.88 34.71 3.81
CA LEU A 195 14.65 35.95 3.89
C LEU A 195 14.60 36.76 2.59
N ALA A 196 14.59 36.09 1.45
CA ALA A 196 14.43 36.71 0.14
C ALA A 196 12.97 37.16 -0.16
N GLY A 197 12.03 36.94 0.78
CA GLY A 197 10.62 37.31 0.62
C GLY A 197 9.83 36.43 -0.36
N VAL A 198 10.41 35.34 -0.86
CA VAL A 198 9.75 34.41 -1.79
C VAL A 198 8.65 33.61 -1.10
N TRP A 199 8.87 33.23 0.16
CA TRP A 199 7.88 32.52 0.98
C TRP A 199 8.07 32.86 2.47
N ALA A 200 7.71 34.09 2.85
CA ALA A 200 7.77 34.56 4.23
C ALA A 200 6.46 34.27 4.96
N VAL A 201 6.53 33.59 6.12
CA VAL A 201 5.37 33.43 7.00
C VAL A 201 5.16 34.77 7.71
N GLY A 202 4.14 35.53 7.29
CA GLY A 202 3.77 36.77 7.96
C GLY A 202 3.30 36.47 9.37
N THR A 203 4.03 36.95 10.38
CA THR A 203 3.54 37.00 11.76
C THR A 203 2.42 38.03 11.80
N LYS A 204 1.17 37.61 11.54
CA LYS A 204 0.03 38.46 11.84
C LYS A 204 0.03 38.68 13.35
N SER A 205 0.33 39.92 13.75
CA SER A 205 0.28 40.42 15.13
C SER A 205 -1.00 39.93 15.81
N GLU A 206 -0.84 39.02 16.77
CA GLU A 206 -1.84 38.84 17.81
C GLU A 206 -1.72 39.99 18.80
N SER A 207 -2.86 40.64 19.06
CA SER A 207 -3.15 41.54 20.17
C SER A 207 -2.66 42.99 20.09
N GLY A 208 -3.20 43.74 19.12
CA GLY A 208 -3.79 45.04 19.45
C GLY A 208 -5.16 44.80 20.09
N GLY A 209 -5.26 44.92 21.41
CA GLY A 209 -6.50 44.58 22.12
C GLY A 209 -6.48 44.78 23.64
N GLU A 210 -5.73 45.75 24.16
CA GLU A 210 -5.89 46.23 25.54
C GLU A 210 -6.27 47.71 25.53
N HIS A 211 -7.51 48.03 25.14
CA HIS A 211 -8.13 49.30 25.50
C HIS A 211 -9.64 49.18 25.53
N MET A 212 -10.17 48.56 26.59
CA MET A 212 -11.47 48.94 27.14
C MET A 212 -11.58 48.41 28.57
N LEU A 213 -11.01 49.16 29.52
CA LEU A 213 -11.44 49.07 30.91
C LEU A 213 -12.87 49.64 30.99
N ASP A 214 -13.69 48.89 31.70
CA ASP A 214 -15.11 49.11 31.90
C ASP A 214 -15.50 50.51 32.35
N ALA A 215 -16.74 50.82 32.00
CA ALA A 215 -17.48 52.03 32.20
C ALA A 215 -17.86 52.34 33.67
N GLN A 216 -18.17 53.62 33.88
CA GLN A 216 -19.11 54.21 34.85
C GLN A 216 -18.86 54.10 36.35
#